data_AF-A0A523HB51-F1
#
_entry.id   AF-A0A523HB51-F1
#
_cell.length_a   1.000
_cell.length_b   1.000
_cell.length_c   1.000
_cell.angle_alpha   90.00
_cell.angle_beta   90.00
_cell.angle_gamma   90.00
#
_symmetry.space_group_name_H-M   'P 1'
#
loop_
_entity.id
_entity.type
_entity.pdbx_description
1 polymer ?
#
loop_
_entity_poly.entity_id
_entity_poly.type
_entity_poly.pdbx_seq_one_letter_code
_entity_poly.pdbx_strand_id
1 'polypeptide(L)'
;MIIYPRNWQQALEILSEAEKWFACKIISKEQFDSIRATYVGKSFSPNIFVRIVLFIFTYVLLSGFIGLVITLTGTSSKYAYLFLFFGILFYVLLEILVKVKRLYRAGIDDALLLAAFGLIIFAVESFLPNARPEIVSYLIALPLLLWCTIRFADLIMALGLNLCIFQITILLLKNEFAIQQNMIPFAVMTVSLVIYLVSKTCVRLKATEPWRRCWIFFQTSGLATFYLGGNTFIAKEIFKLSSLMTLFYLLTAVIPFLYILLGILRKNAILFRVGLLALAFSIFTFKYYFSVDYTEFLLTGTGIILILLAKLGTHYLKTPKYGFTIENLFKGDFDNAFNLDDMLIGKSLGTTPFPK
;
A
#
# COMPACT_ATOMS: atom_id res chain seq x y z
N MET A 1 12.62 -0.29 -16.91
CA MET A 1 13.40 0.90 -16.48
C MET A 1 12.45 1.80 -15.70
N ILE A 2 12.80 2.20 -14.49
CA ILE A 2 11.93 3.05 -13.65
C ILE A 2 11.92 4.47 -14.21
N ILE A 3 10.77 5.13 -14.17
CA ILE A 3 10.62 6.49 -14.70
C ILE A 3 11.38 7.53 -13.88
N TYR A 4 11.46 7.32 -12.56
CA TYR A 4 12.19 8.18 -11.65
C TYR A 4 13.69 7.84 -11.66
N PRO A 5 14.58 8.84 -11.79
CA PRO A 5 16.02 8.60 -11.72
C PRO A 5 16.44 8.20 -10.30
N ARG A 6 17.34 7.22 -10.17
CA ARG A 6 17.79 6.68 -8.87
C ARG A 6 18.42 7.72 -7.95
N ASN A 7 19.05 8.74 -8.52
CA ASN A 7 19.70 9.82 -7.76
C ASN A 7 18.69 10.70 -6.99
N TRP A 8 17.41 10.73 -7.40
CA TRP A 8 16.36 11.47 -6.67
C TRP A 8 15.95 10.75 -5.40
N GLN A 9 15.75 9.42 -5.48
CA GLN A 9 15.42 8.61 -4.32
C GLN A 9 16.55 8.64 -3.28
N GLN A 10 17.79 8.51 -3.72
CA GLN A 10 18.96 8.61 -2.83
C GLN A 10 19.08 9.98 -2.17
N ALA A 11 18.85 11.06 -2.93
CA ALA A 11 18.87 12.41 -2.38
C ALA A 11 17.80 12.61 -1.29
N LEU A 12 16.58 12.10 -1.51
CA LEU A 12 15.49 12.17 -0.54
C LEU A 12 15.78 11.32 0.70
N GLU A 13 16.34 10.12 0.55
CA GLU A 13 16.73 9.28 1.67
C GLU A 13 17.81 9.94 2.54
N ILE A 14 18.85 10.50 1.90
CA ILE A 14 19.92 11.23 2.59
C ILE A 14 19.36 12.44 3.35
N LEU A 15 18.45 13.21 2.75
CA LEU A 15 17.80 14.34 3.43
C LEU A 15 16.97 13.88 4.63
N SER A 16 16.16 12.83 4.49
CA SER A 16 15.33 12.31 5.59
C SER A 16 16.17 11.77 6.75
N GLU A 17 17.33 11.18 6.44
CA GLU A 17 18.22 10.63 7.45
C GLU A 17 19.00 11.76 8.15
N ALA A 18 19.42 12.78 7.40
CA ALA A 18 20.01 13.99 7.95
C ALA A 18 19.05 14.73 8.89
N GLU A 19 17.75 14.80 8.57
CA GLU A 19 16.73 15.36 9.46
C GLU A 19 16.62 14.58 10.78
N LYS A 20 16.62 13.24 10.73
CA LYS A 20 16.63 12.41 11.95
C LYS A 20 17.88 12.66 12.78
N TRP A 21 19.05 12.74 12.14
CA TRP A 21 20.31 13.01 12.83
C TRP A 21 20.33 14.40 13.45
N PHE A 22 19.74 15.40 12.78
CA PHE A 22 19.59 16.75 13.32
C PHE A 22 18.62 16.77 14.52
N ALA A 23 17.47 16.09 14.41
CA ALA A 23 16.50 15.95 15.50
C ALA A 23 17.09 15.23 16.72
N CYS A 24 17.99 14.27 16.49
CA CYS A 24 18.73 13.56 17.54
C CYS A 24 19.96 14.34 18.05
N LYS A 25 20.19 15.57 17.57
CA LYS A 25 21.36 16.42 17.87
C LYS A 25 22.72 15.74 17.59
N ILE A 26 22.75 14.82 16.63
CA ILE A 26 23.96 14.11 16.20
C ILE A 26 24.79 15.02 15.27
N ILE A 27 24.13 15.84 14.44
CA ILE A 27 24.77 16.79 13.53
C ILE A 27 24.44 18.23 13.91
N SER A 28 25.37 19.16 13.63
CA SER A 28 25.15 20.59 13.86
C SER A 28 24.21 21.20 12.82
N LYS A 29 23.69 22.39 13.11
CA LYS A 29 22.83 23.12 12.17
C LYS A 29 23.58 23.46 10.88
N GLU A 30 24.87 23.81 10.97
CA GLU A 30 25.69 24.13 9.78
C GLU A 30 25.91 22.88 8.90
N GLN A 31 26.10 21.71 9.52
CA GLN A 31 26.23 20.44 8.79
C GLN A 31 24.91 20.05 8.10
N PHE A 32 23.78 20.22 8.79
CA PHE A 32 22.46 19.98 8.22
C PHE A 32 22.18 20.93 7.04
N ASP A 33 22.44 22.22 7.19
CA ASP A 33 22.24 23.21 6.13
C ASP A 33 23.16 22.97 4.91
N SER A 34 24.39 22.47 5.13
CA SER A 34 25.30 22.07 4.05
C SER A 34 24.81 20.85 3.27
N ILE A 35 24.33 19.81 3.97
CA ILE A 35 23.71 18.63 3.34
C ILE A 35 22.48 19.08 2.56
N ARG A 36 21.63 19.92 3.17
CA ARG A 36 20.44 20.46 2.54
C ARG A 36 20.77 21.22 1.26
N ALA A 37 21.74 22.13 1.28
CA ALA A 37 22.17 22.89 0.09
C ALA A 37 22.69 21.99 -1.05
N THR A 38 23.27 20.84 -0.73
CA THR A 38 23.85 19.90 -1.72
C THR A 38 22.79 19.02 -2.41
N TYR A 39 21.67 18.74 -1.72
CA TYR A 39 20.66 17.78 -2.19
C TYR A 39 19.29 18.41 -2.49
N VAL A 40 18.98 19.61 -2.00
CA VAL A 40 17.76 20.37 -2.32
C VAL A 40 17.73 20.76 -3.80
N GLY A 41 16.57 20.64 -4.45
CA GLY A 41 16.33 21.01 -5.86
C GLY A 41 16.46 19.88 -6.89
N LYS A 42 16.80 18.66 -6.46
CA LYS A 42 16.84 17.49 -7.37
C LYS A 42 15.46 16.96 -7.73
N SER A 43 14.47 17.07 -6.84
CA SER A 43 13.09 16.61 -7.08
C SER A 43 12.08 17.37 -6.20
N PHE A 44 10.89 17.67 -6.73
CA PHE A 44 9.78 18.22 -5.95
C PHE A 44 8.97 17.07 -5.34
N SER A 45 9.01 16.93 -4.02
CA SER A 45 8.18 16.00 -3.25
C SER A 45 7.55 16.77 -2.08
N PRO A 46 6.25 17.11 -2.16
CA PRO A 46 5.54 17.82 -1.12
C PRO A 46 5.23 16.90 0.08
N ASN A 47 4.86 17.49 1.21
CA ASN A 47 4.40 16.73 2.37
C ASN A 47 3.11 15.94 2.07
N ILE A 48 2.76 14.98 2.93
CA ILE A 48 1.62 14.07 2.67
C ILE A 48 0.30 14.82 2.50
N PHE A 49 0.08 15.90 3.27
CA PHE A 49 -1.13 16.70 3.20
C PHE A 49 -1.27 17.39 1.84
N VAL A 50 -0.22 18.11 1.40
CA VAL A 50 -0.21 18.76 0.09
C VAL A 50 -0.29 17.73 -1.04
N ARG A 51 0.36 16.57 -0.89
CA ARG A 51 0.23 15.46 -1.85
C ARG A 51 -1.21 14.99 -2.01
N ILE A 52 -1.94 14.80 -0.90
CA ILE A 52 -3.35 14.39 -0.93
C ILE A 52 -4.22 15.48 -1.59
N VAL A 53 -4.02 16.74 -1.23
CA VAL A 53 -4.78 17.87 -1.82
C VAL A 53 -4.51 17.96 -3.33
N LEU A 54 -3.25 17.91 -3.75
CA LEU A 54 -2.88 17.95 -5.17
C LEU A 54 -3.42 16.74 -5.93
N PHE A 55 -3.40 15.55 -5.33
CA PHE A 55 -4.00 14.35 -5.92
C PHE A 55 -5.50 14.55 -6.16
N ILE A 56 -6.25 14.94 -5.13
CA ILE A 56 -7.71 15.12 -5.20
C ILE A 56 -8.05 16.18 -6.24
N PHE A 57 -7.39 17.35 -6.18
CA PHE A 57 -7.65 18.46 -7.10
C PHE A 57 -7.36 18.07 -8.55
N THR A 58 -6.22 17.40 -8.80
CA THR A 58 -5.88 16.91 -10.14
C THR A 58 -6.92 15.90 -10.63
N TYR A 59 -7.30 14.94 -9.80
CA TYR A 59 -8.26 13.91 -10.19
C TYR A 59 -9.65 14.50 -10.51
N VAL A 60 -10.13 15.44 -9.68
CA VAL A 60 -11.39 16.15 -9.92
C VAL A 60 -11.33 16.92 -11.25
N LEU A 61 -10.24 17.66 -11.51
CA LEU A 61 -10.06 18.38 -12.78
C LEU A 61 -10.09 17.44 -13.99
N LEU A 62 -9.35 16.32 -13.93
CA LEU A 62 -9.32 15.33 -15.01
C LEU A 62 -10.72 14.72 -15.25
N SER A 63 -11.41 14.34 -14.17
CA SER A 63 -12.77 13.77 -14.26
C SER A 63 -13.79 14.79 -14.78
N GLY A 64 -13.72 16.04 -14.34
CA GLY A 64 -14.62 17.12 -14.77
C GLY A 64 -14.41 17.46 -16.25
N PHE A 65 -13.15 17.49 -16.70
CA PHE A 65 -12.82 17.71 -18.10
C PHE A 65 -13.36 16.57 -18.99
N ILE A 66 -13.15 15.32 -18.60
CA ILE A 66 -13.71 14.16 -19.33
C ILE A 66 -15.23 14.20 -19.35
N GLY A 67 -15.88 14.48 -18.21
CA GLY A 67 -17.34 14.58 -18.10
C GLY A 67 -17.92 15.68 -19.01
N LEU A 68 -17.24 16.83 -19.08
CA LEU A 68 -17.61 17.93 -19.99
C LEU A 68 -17.51 17.50 -21.46
N VAL A 69 -16.41 16.84 -21.86
CA VAL A 69 -16.24 16.35 -23.23
C VAL A 69 -17.30 15.30 -23.59
N ILE A 70 -17.63 14.40 -22.66
CA ILE A 70 -18.70 13.41 -22.84
C ILE A 70 -20.05 14.10 -23.07
N THR A 71 -20.35 15.12 -22.27
CA THR A 71 -21.61 15.88 -22.38
C THR A 71 -21.71 16.61 -23.72
N LEU A 72 -20.62 17.20 -24.20
CA LEU A 72 -20.58 17.92 -25.48
C LEU A 72 -20.64 17.00 -26.70
N THR A 73 -20.11 15.77 -26.60
CA THR A 73 -20.04 14.82 -27.74
C THR A 73 -21.28 13.93 -27.88
N GLY A 74 -22.17 13.91 -26.88
CA GLY A 74 -23.56 13.45 -27.00
C GLY A 74 -23.79 12.00 -27.45
N THR A 75 -22.76 11.13 -27.48
CA THR A 75 -22.87 9.79 -28.10
C THR A 75 -22.33 8.68 -27.21
N SER A 76 -23.19 7.72 -26.89
CA SER A 76 -22.89 6.60 -25.99
C SER A 76 -22.01 5.50 -26.58
N SER A 77 -22.04 5.33 -27.90
CA SER A 77 -21.28 4.29 -28.60
C SER A 77 -19.80 4.61 -28.83
N LYS A 78 -19.35 5.84 -28.54
CA LYS A 78 -17.96 6.28 -28.77
C LYS A 78 -17.12 6.43 -27.50
N TYR A 79 -17.68 6.13 -26.32
CA TYR A 79 -16.98 6.32 -25.05
C TYR A 79 -15.71 5.47 -24.91
N ALA A 80 -15.70 4.25 -25.46
CA ALA A 80 -14.51 3.40 -25.42
C ALA A 80 -13.30 4.05 -26.13
N TYR A 81 -13.51 4.60 -27.32
CA TYR A 81 -12.46 5.31 -28.06
C TYR A 81 -12.01 6.59 -27.36
N LEU A 82 -12.96 7.34 -26.79
CA LEU A 82 -12.68 8.57 -26.04
C LEU A 82 -11.82 8.28 -24.79
N PHE A 83 -12.19 7.26 -24.03
CA PHE A 83 -11.44 6.85 -22.84
C PHE A 83 -10.06 6.30 -23.20
N LEU A 84 -9.94 5.55 -24.30
CA LEU A 84 -8.63 5.11 -24.77
C LEU A 84 -7.74 6.32 -25.13
N PHE A 85 -8.29 7.29 -25.85
CA PHE A 85 -7.58 8.52 -26.22
C PHE A 85 -7.11 9.30 -24.98
N PHE A 86 -8.01 9.57 -24.03
CA PHE A 86 -7.65 10.28 -22.80
C PHE A 86 -6.68 9.49 -21.91
N GLY A 87 -6.84 8.16 -21.86
CA GLY A 87 -5.92 7.29 -21.13
C GLY A 87 -4.48 7.39 -21.67
N ILE A 88 -4.32 7.32 -22.99
CA ILE A 88 -3.02 7.51 -23.65
C ILE A 88 -2.51 8.95 -23.45
N LEU A 89 -3.37 9.96 -23.61
CA LEU A 89 -3.00 11.36 -23.44
C LEU A 89 -2.48 11.63 -22.01
N PHE A 90 -3.16 11.14 -20.98
CA PHE A 90 -2.75 11.31 -19.60
C PHE A 90 -1.47 10.54 -19.27
N TYR A 91 -1.28 9.36 -19.86
CA TYR A 91 -0.01 8.63 -19.75
C TYR A 91 1.16 9.41 -20.35
N VAL A 92 0.98 9.99 -21.55
CA VAL A 92 2.01 10.82 -22.20
C VAL A 92 2.26 12.09 -21.38
N LEU A 93 1.21 12.73 -20.89
CA LEU A 93 1.31 13.92 -20.05
C LEU A 93 2.08 13.61 -18.76
N LEU A 94 1.80 12.47 -18.12
CA LEU A 94 2.54 11.99 -16.96
C LEU A 94 4.04 11.84 -17.28
N GLU A 95 4.39 11.21 -18.41
CA GLU A 95 5.80 11.07 -18.81
C GLU A 95 6.51 12.42 -19.01
N ILE A 96 5.83 13.37 -19.65
CA ILE A 96 6.38 14.71 -19.89
C ILE A 96 6.54 15.46 -18.57
N LEU A 97 5.52 15.44 -17.72
CA LEU A 97 5.51 16.15 -16.45
C LEU A 97 6.56 15.62 -15.47
N VAL A 98 6.76 14.30 -15.39
CA VAL A 98 7.83 13.72 -14.56
C VAL A 98 9.21 14.16 -15.05
N LYS A 99 9.43 14.21 -16.37
CA LYS A 99 10.73 14.60 -16.96
C LYS A 99 11.00 16.11 -16.86
N VAL A 100 10.01 16.94 -17.18
CA VAL A 100 10.16 18.40 -17.30
C VAL A 100 10.04 19.09 -15.95
N LYS A 101 9.04 18.72 -15.13
CA LYS A 101 8.75 19.40 -13.86
C LYS A 101 9.41 18.71 -12.66
N ARG A 102 10.17 17.63 -12.87
CA ARG A 102 10.83 16.83 -11.82
C ARG A 102 9.86 16.48 -10.68
N LEU A 103 8.61 16.20 -11.03
CA LEU A 103 7.57 15.80 -10.11
C LEU A 103 7.92 14.40 -9.60
N TYR A 104 8.15 14.28 -8.31
CA TYR A 104 8.42 13.00 -7.66
C TYR A 104 7.41 12.80 -6.53
N ARG A 105 6.41 11.95 -6.78
CA ARG A 105 5.37 11.59 -5.80
C ARG A 105 4.69 12.82 -5.22
N ALA A 106 4.31 13.74 -6.11
CA ALA A 106 3.67 14.99 -5.77
C ALA A 106 2.14 14.88 -5.65
N GLY A 107 1.58 13.71 -5.96
CA GLY A 107 0.14 13.45 -5.95
C GLY A 107 -0.49 13.75 -7.31
N ILE A 108 0.02 14.74 -8.04
CA ILE A 108 -0.35 15.00 -9.44
C ILE A 108 0.03 13.80 -10.33
N ASP A 109 1.23 13.26 -10.13
CA ASP A 109 1.72 12.09 -10.87
C ASP A 109 0.91 10.83 -10.54
N ASP A 110 0.59 10.61 -9.26
CA ASP A 110 -0.26 9.50 -8.83
C ASP A 110 -1.68 9.61 -9.41
N ALA A 111 -2.26 10.81 -9.46
CA ALA A 111 -3.59 11.06 -10.00
C ALA A 111 -3.64 10.82 -11.51
N LEU A 112 -2.65 11.34 -12.26
CA LEU A 112 -2.51 11.08 -13.69
C LEU A 112 -2.30 9.61 -14.00
N LEU A 113 -1.49 8.91 -13.20
CA LEU A 113 -1.26 7.49 -13.34
C LEU A 113 -2.56 6.71 -13.15
N LEU A 114 -3.29 6.97 -12.06
CA LEU A 114 -4.56 6.30 -11.79
C LEU A 114 -5.61 6.60 -12.86
N ALA A 115 -5.73 7.85 -13.29
CA ALA A 115 -6.66 8.25 -14.35
C ALA A 115 -6.29 7.59 -15.70
N ALA A 116 -5.03 7.64 -16.10
CA ALA A 116 -4.57 7.07 -17.37
C ALA A 116 -4.88 5.57 -17.47
N PHE A 117 -4.46 4.80 -16.45
CA PHE A 117 -4.63 3.35 -16.48
C PHE A 117 -6.06 2.91 -16.21
N GLY A 118 -6.80 3.62 -15.35
CA GLY A 118 -8.22 3.37 -15.15
C GLY A 118 -9.02 3.54 -16.45
N LEU A 119 -8.74 4.60 -17.22
CA LEU A 119 -9.38 4.85 -18.50
C LEU A 119 -9.00 3.83 -19.58
N ILE A 120 -7.72 3.43 -19.65
CA ILE A 120 -7.26 2.39 -20.59
C ILE A 120 -7.95 1.06 -20.28
N ILE A 121 -7.97 0.63 -19.02
CA ILE A 121 -8.63 -0.62 -18.61
C ILE A 121 -10.12 -0.54 -18.96
N PHE A 122 -10.80 0.54 -18.58
CA PHE A 122 -12.22 0.71 -18.89
C PHE A 122 -12.52 0.70 -20.40
N ALA A 123 -11.67 1.34 -21.20
CA ALA A 123 -11.80 1.34 -22.65
C ALA A 123 -11.65 -0.07 -23.24
N VAL A 124 -10.62 -0.81 -22.82
CA VAL A 124 -10.40 -2.19 -23.25
C VAL A 124 -11.57 -3.09 -22.85
N GLU A 125 -12.04 -2.97 -21.61
CA GLU A 125 -13.21 -3.72 -21.11
C GLU A 125 -14.49 -3.44 -21.91
N SER A 126 -14.64 -2.22 -22.41
CA SER A 126 -15.79 -1.79 -23.24
C SER A 126 -15.74 -2.35 -24.67
N PHE A 127 -14.56 -2.71 -25.18
CA PHE A 127 -14.44 -3.36 -26.50
C PHE A 127 -14.70 -4.88 -26.45
N LEU A 128 -14.67 -5.48 -25.27
CA LEU A 128 -14.85 -6.91 -25.09
C LEU A 128 -16.34 -7.31 -25.08
N PRO A 129 -16.70 -8.51 -25.58
CA PRO A 129 -18.08 -8.98 -25.57
C PRO A 129 -18.63 -9.12 -24.14
N ASN A 130 -19.87 -8.68 -23.90
CA ASN A 130 -20.51 -8.74 -22.58
C ASN A 130 -20.63 -10.18 -22.03
N ALA A 131 -20.85 -11.15 -22.90
CA ALA A 131 -20.91 -12.57 -22.53
C ALA A 131 -19.49 -13.16 -22.50
N ARG A 132 -18.77 -12.96 -21.38
CA ARG A 132 -17.45 -13.54 -21.13
C ARG A 132 -17.29 -13.95 -19.66
N PRO A 133 -16.43 -14.94 -19.36
CA PRO A 133 -16.03 -15.21 -17.98
C PRO A 133 -15.36 -13.99 -17.34
N GLU A 134 -15.73 -13.65 -16.10
CA GLU A 134 -15.18 -12.49 -15.37
C GLU A 134 -13.64 -12.51 -15.26
N ILE A 135 -13.04 -13.70 -15.25
CA ILE A 135 -11.58 -13.88 -15.15
C ILE A 135 -10.83 -13.22 -16.31
N VAL A 136 -11.44 -13.14 -17.50
CA VAL A 136 -10.81 -12.56 -18.70
C VAL A 136 -10.43 -11.11 -18.46
N SER A 137 -11.29 -10.34 -17.78
CA SER A 137 -11.06 -8.94 -17.45
C SER A 137 -9.82 -8.75 -16.57
N TYR A 138 -9.67 -9.59 -15.54
CA TYR A 138 -8.51 -9.54 -14.65
C TYR A 138 -7.23 -10.00 -15.36
N LEU A 139 -7.30 -11.00 -16.23
CA LEU A 139 -6.15 -11.45 -17.03
C LEU A 139 -5.65 -10.36 -17.98
N ILE A 140 -6.54 -9.53 -18.53
CA ILE A 140 -6.20 -8.39 -19.38
C ILE A 140 -5.63 -7.22 -18.55
N ALA A 141 -6.19 -6.96 -17.37
CA ALA A 141 -5.69 -5.93 -16.47
C ALA A 141 -4.32 -6.26 -15.86
N LEU A 142 -4.02 -7.55 -15.66
CA LEU A 142 -2.79 -8.04 -15.02
C LEU A 142 -1.49 -7.51 -15.65
N PRO A 143 -1.22 -7.66 -16.98
CA PRO A 143 0.01 -7.16 -17.59
C PRO A 143 0.12 -5.63 -17.51
N LEU A 144 -1.00 -4.90 -17.59
CA LEU A 144 -1.02 -3.45 -17.45
C LEU A 144 -0.63 -3.04 -16.02
N LEU A 145 -1.26 -3.63 -15.01
CA LEU A 145 -0.94 -3.36 -13.59
C LEU A 145 0.50 -3.74 -13.24
N LEU A 146 1.00 -4.85 -13.79
CA LEU A 146 2.38 -5.27 -13.65
C LEU A 146 3.34 -4.22 -14.23
N TRP A 147 3.08 -3.77 -15.47
CA TRP A 147 3.86 -2.74 -16.13
C TRP A 147 3.90 -1.43 -15.32
N CYS A 148 2.75 -0.99 -14.81
CA CYS A 148 2.65 0.22 -13.99
C CYS A 148 3.47 0.11 -12.71
N THR A 149 3.30 -1.01 -12.00
CA THR A 149 4.00 -1.26 -10.73
C THR A 149 5.52 -1.29 -10.97
N ILE A 150 5.98 -1.90 -12.07
CA ILE A 150 7.40 -1.95 -12.42
C ILE A 150 7.92 -0.57 -12.86
N ARG A 151 7.19 0.17 -13.70
CA ARG A 151 7.66 1.44 -14.28
C ARG A 151 7.65 2.59 -13.28
N PHE A 152 6.63 2.66 -12.43
CA PHE A 152 6.40 3.79 -11.53
C PHE A 152 6.75 3.48 -10.06
N ALA A 153 6.90 2.19 -9.68
CA ALA A 153 7.13 1.81 -8.28
C ALA A 153 6.11 2.49 -7.32
N ASP A 154 4.86 2.53 -7.77
CA ASP A 154 3.75 3.16 -7.07
C ASP A 154 2.97 2.15 -6.20
N LEU A 155 2.46 2.63 -5.07
CA LEU A 155 1.75 1.81 -4.08
C LEU A 155 0.30 1.52 -4.48
N ILE A 156 -0.38 2.46 -5.14
CA ILE A 156 -1.76 2.26 -5.60
C ILE A 156 -1.77 1.20 -6.70
N MET A 157 -0.81 1.26 -7.62
CA MET A 157 -0.63 0.23 -8.66
C MET A 157 -0.28 -1.14 -8.06
N ALA A 158 0.59 -1.18 -7.05
CA ALA A 158 0.91 -2.41 -6.33
C ALA A 158 -0.32 -3.00 -5.62
N LEU A 159 -1.18 -2.17 -5.03
CA LEU A 159 -2.46 -2.59 -4.45
C LEU A 159 -3.38 -3.19 -5.52
N GLY A 160 -3.56 -2.49 -6.65
CA GLY A 160 -4.35 -3.00 -7.78
C GLY A 160 -3.85 -4.34 -8.31
N LEU A 161 -2.53 -4.48 -8.47
CA LEU A 161 -1.90 -5.74 -8.86
C LEU A 161 -2.18 -6.86 -7.85
N ASN A 162 -2.04 -6.56 -6.54
CA ASN A 162 -2.30 -7.53 -5.48
C ASN A 162 -3.75 -8.03 -5.49
N LEU A 163 -4.71 -7.11 -5.60
CA LEU A 163 -6.14 -7.43 -5.69
C LEU A 163 -6.44 -8.26 -6.94
N CYS A 164 -5.86 -7.89 -8.08
CA CYS A 164 -6.00 -8.62 -9.34
C CYS A 164 -5.53 -10.08 -9.21
N ILE A 165 -4.35 -10.32 -8.61
CA ILE A 165 -3.81 -11.67 -8.38
C ILE A 165 -4.76 -12.51 -7.51
N PHE A 166 -5.27 -11.96 -6.41
CA PHE A 166 -6.21 -12.69 -5.54
C PHE A 166 -7.54 -12.96 -6.24
N GLN A 167 -8.05 -12.02 -7.02
CA GLN A 167 -9.31 -12.20 -7.74
C GLN A 167 -9.19 -13.26 -8.84
N ILE A 168 -8.09 -13.28 -9.59
CA ILE A 168 -7.78 -14.37 -10.54
C ILE A 168 -7.75 -15.72 -9.81
N THR A 169 -7.07 -15.79 -8.65
CA THR A 169 -6.98 -17.02 -7.85
C THR A 169 -8.38 -17.53 -7.47
N ILE A 170 -9.24 -16.66 -6.96
CA ILE A 170 -10.61 -17.01 -6.56
C ILE A 170 -11.45 -17.46 -7.76
N LEU A 171 -11.37 -16.74 -8.89
CA LEU A 171 -12.17 -17.04 -10.08
C LEU A 171 -11.74 -18.34 -10.78
N LEU A 172 -10.44 -18.64 -10.81
CA LEU A 172 -9.93 -19.92 -11.34
C LEU A 172 -10.55 -21.11 -10.60
N LEU A 173 -10.56 -21.05 -9.28
CA LEU A 173 -11.09 -22.13 -8.43
C LEU A 173 -12.62 -22.23 -8.45
N LYS A 174 -13.33 -21.16 -8.81
CA LYS A 174 -14.78 -21.19 -8.96
C LYS A 174 -15.24 -21.78 -10.30
N ASN A 175 -14.50 -21.53 -11.38
CA ASN A 175 -14.96 -21.81 -12.74
C ASN A 175 -14.38 -23.09 -13.37
N GLU A 176 -13.09 -23.36 -13.15
CA GLU A 176 -12.35 -24.38 -13.93
C GLU A 176 -12.21 -25.69 -13.19
N PHE A 177 -12.00 -25.59 -11.88
CA PHE A 177 -11.85 -26.75 -11.04
C PHE A 177 -13.20 -27.00 -10.38
N ALA A 178 -13.79 -28.18 -10.56
CA ALA A 178 -14.88 -28.70 -9.71
C ALA A 178 -14.42 -28.94 -8.25
N ILE A 179 -13.43 -28.18 -7.82
CA ILE A 179 -12.85 -28.13 -6.51
C ILE A 179 -13.89 -27.51 -5.59
N GLN A 180 -14.21 -28.26 -4.54
CA GLN A 180 -15.12 -27.84 -3.48
C GLN A 180 -14.69 -26.45 -2.99
N GLN A 181 -15.66 -25.54 -2.86
CA GLN A 181 -15.54 -24.19 -2.30
C GLN A 181 -14.59 -24.09 -1.09
N ASN A 182 -14.47 -25.20 -0.34
CA ASN A 182 -13.50 -25.48 0.72
C ASN A 182 -12.02 -25.19 0.37
N MET A 183 -11.58 -25.25 -0.90
CA MET A 183 -10.18 -25.04 -1.26
C MET A 183 -9.80 -23.57 -1.52
N ILE A 184 -10.79 -22.70 -1.76
CA ILE A 184 -10.56 -21.28 -2.06
C ILE A 184 -9.72 -20.59 -0.97
N PRO A 185 -10.02 -20.74 0.34
CA PRO A 185 -9.23 -20.10 1.38
C PRO A 185 -7.79 -20.61 1.41
N PHE A 186 -7.56 -21.92 1.21
CA PHE A 186 -6.22 -22.49 1.18
C PHE A 186 -5.40 -22.02 -0.01
N ALA A 187 -6.02 -21.83 -1.17
CA ALA A 187 -5.35 -21.24 -2.32
C ALA A 187 -4.99 -19.76 -2.07
N VAL A 188 -5.91 -18.98 -1.50
CA VAL A 188 -5.65 -17.58 -1.10
C VAL A 188 -4.51 -17.51 -0.08
N MET A 189 -4.50 -18.39 0.92
CA MET A 189 -3.40 -18.51 1.88
C MET A 189 -2.08 -18.89 1.19
N THR A 190 -2.11 -19.83 0.26
CA THR A 190 -0.91 -20.30 -0.46
C THR A 190 -0.30 -19.18 -1.31
N VAL A 191 -1.13 -18.49 -2.09
CA VAL A 191 -0.71 -17.33 -2.89
C VAL A 191 -0.18 -16.21 -2.00
N SER A 192 -0.86 -15.93 -0.88
CA SER A 192 -0.41 -14.95 0.11
C SER A 192 0.96 -15.28 0.70
N LEU A 193 1.20 -16.57 0.99
CA LEU A 193 2.48 -17.06 1.49
C LEU A 193 3.58 -16.87 0.44
N VAL A 194 3.32 -17.22 -0.83
CA VAL A 194 4.28 -17.02 -1.94
C VAL A 194 4.61 -15.54 -2.08
N ILE A 195 3.61 -14.65 -2.08
CA ILE A 195 3.80 -13.19 -2.13
C ILE A 195 4.69 -12.73 -0.97
N TYR A 196 4.43 -13.20 0.25
CA TYR A 196 5.24 -12.87 1.43
C TYR A 196 6.71 -13.37 1.30
N LEU A 197 6.93 -14.59 0.82
CA LEU A 197 8.27 -15.17 0.70
C LEU A 197 9.10 -14.46 -0.39
N VAL A 198 8.49 -14.19 -1.55
CA VAL A 198 9.11 -13.46 -2.65
C VAL A 198 9.44 -12.03 -2.20
N SER A 199 8.47 -11.31 -1.66
CA SER A 199 8.68 -9.93 -1.20
C SER A 199 9.74 -9.82 -0.11
N LYS A 200 9.75 -10.73 0.88
CA LYS A 200 10.79 -10.79 1.91
C LYS A 200 12.19 -10.93 1.33
N THR A 201 12.33 -11.69 0.25
CA THR A 201 13.62 -11.90 -0.43
C THR A 201 13.99 -10.66 -1.22
N CYS A 202 13.06 -10.12 -2.00
CA CYS A 202 13.27 -8.93 -2.82
C CYS A 202 13.56 -7.66 -2.02
N VAL A 203 13.02 -7.47 -0.82
CA VAL A 203 13.36 -6.30 0.03
C VAL A 203 14.86 -6.25 0.38
N ARG A 204 15.57 -7.39 0.39
CA ARG A 204 16.98 -7.48 0.78
C ARG A 204 17.96 -7.25 -0.37
N LEU A 205 17.49 -7.31 -1.62
CA LEU A 205 18.35 -7.18 -2.79
C LEU A 205 18.55 -5.70 -3.14
N LYS A 206 19.80 -5.28 -3.37
CA LYS A 206 20.11 -3.91 -3.81
C LYS A 206 19.48 -3.58 -5.17
N ALA A 207 19.32 -4.57 -6.05
CA ALA A 207 18.77 -4.40 -7.39
C ALA A 207 17.30 -3.92 -7.39
N THR A 208 16.55 -4.25 -6.35
CA THR A 208 15.11 -3.97 -6.18
C THR A 208 14.84 -2.82 -5.24
N GLU A 209 15.88 -2.12 -4.78
CA GLU A 209 15.80 -0.97 -3.86
C GLU A 209 14.77 0.09 -4.30
N PRO A 210 14.64 0.46 -5.58
CA PRO A 210 13.64 1.45 -5.98
C PRO A 210 12.18 1.02 -5.74
N TRP A 211 11.91 -0.29 -5.73
CA TRP A 211 10.60 -0.87 -5.47
C TRP A 211 10.41 -1.29 -4.02
N ARG A 212 11.34 -0.92 -3.13
CA ARG A 212 11.33 -1.35 -1.72
C ARG A 212 10.00 -1.08 -1.03
N ARG A 213 9.35 0.06 -1.31
CA ARG A 213 8.01 0.40 -0.78
C ARG A 213 6.95 -0.60 -1.25
N CYS A 214 6.91 -0.93 -2.54
CA CYS A 214 6.00 -1.93 -3.09
C CYS A 214 6.26 -3.31 -2.48
N TRP A 215 7.53 -3.70 -2.31
CA TRP A 215 7.86 -4.99 -1.69
C TRP A 215 7.49 -5.06 -0.21
N ILE A 216 7.69 -3.98 0.57
CA ILE A 216 7.19 -3.92 1.95
C ILE A 216 5.67 -4.02 1.97
N PHE A 217 4.98 -3.35 1.04
CA PHE A 217 3.53 -3.48 0.87
C PHE A 217 3.11 -4.93 0.61
N PHE A 218 3.69 -5.60 -0.39
CA PHE A 218 3.42 -7.02 -0.68
C PHE A 218 3.73 -7.93 0.50
N GLN A 219 4.78 -7.63 1.27
CA GLN A 219 5.11 -8.38 2.47
C GLN A 219 4.04 -8.23 3.55
N THR A 220 3.56 -7.01 3.79
CA THR A 220 2.50 -6.73 4.75
C THR A 220 1.15 -7.29 4.32
N SER A 221 0.79 -7.12 3.05
CA SER A 221 -0.48 -7.60 2.50
C SER A 221 -0.51 -9.12 2.40
N GLY A 222 0.61 -9.77 2.05
CA GLY A 222 0.73 -11.22 2.07
C GLY A 222 0.48 -11.80 3.47
N LEU A 223 1.05 -11.23 4.53
CA LEU A 223 0.76 -11.68 5.90
C LEU A 223 -0.69 -11.41 6.30
N ALA A 224 -1.22 -10.23 5.97
CA ALA A 224 -2.60 -9.88 6.28
C ALA A 224 -3.59 -10.83 5.59
N THR A 225 -3.44 -11.04 4.28
CA THR A 225 -4.33 -11.91 3.49
C THR A 225 -4.14 -13.38 3.84
N PHE A 226 -2.94 -13.83 4.22
CA PHE A 226 -2.74 -15.18 4.75
C PHE A 226 -3.57 -15.41 6.02
N TYR A 227 -3.54 -14.46 6.96
CA TYR A 227 -4.35 -14.55 8.17
C TYR A 227 -5.86 -14.47 7.84
N LEU A 228 -6.27 -13.54 6.97
CA LEU A 228 -7.68 -13.44 6.55
C LEU A 228 -8.18 -14.72 5.87
N GLY A 229 -7.36 -15.36 5.04
CA GLY A 229 -7.71 -16.65 4.42
C GLY A 229 -7.94 -17.77 5.45
N GLY A 230 -7.24 -17.75 6.58
CA GLY A 230 -7.41 -18.71 7.67
C GLY A 230 -8.43 -18.29 8.74
N ASN A 231 -9.06 -17.12 8.60
CA ASN A 231 -9.95 -16.57 9.61
C ASN A 231 -11.38 -17.13 9.46
N THR A 232 -12.00 -17.49 10.59
CA THR A 232 -13.35 -18.09 10.65
C THR A 232 -14.42 -17.16 10.10
N PHE A 233 -14.36 -15.86 10.41
CA PHE A 233 -15.32 -14.88 9.90
C PHE A 233 -15.25 -14.81 8.38
N ILE A 234 -14.05 -14.78 7.80
CA ILE A 234 -13.88 -14.77 6.35
C ILE A 234 -14.34 -16.09 5.72
N ALA A 235 -13.99 -17.22 6.33
CA ALA A 235 -14.41 -18.55 5.86
C ALA A 235 -15.95 -18.67 5.79
N LYS A 236 -16.67 -18.24 6.83
CA LYS A 236 -18.14 -18.28 6.88
C LYS A 236 -18.80 -17.19 6.06
N GLU A 237 -18.39 -15.94 6.19
CA GLU A 237 -19.15 -14.82 5.61
C GLU A 237 -18.79 -14.53 4.17
N ILE A 238 -17.52 -14.67 3.81
CA ILE A 238 -17.03 -14.36 2.47
C ILE A 238 -17.00 -15.60 1.60
N PHE A 239 -16.40 -16.68 2.11
CA PHE A 239 -16.29 -17.94 1.37
C PHE A 239 -17.50 -18.87 1.55
N LYS A 240 -18.47 -18.54 2.41
CA LYS A 240 -19.70 -19.32 2.65
C LYS A 240 -19.45 -20.80 2.96
N LEU A 241 -18.41 -21.07 3.76
CA LEU A 241 -18.01 -22.41 4.16
C LEU A 241 -18.78 -22.89 5.38
N SER A 242 -19.28 -24.13 5.30
CA SER A 242 -19.91 -24.84 6.41
C SER A 242 -19.04 -25.98 6.97
N SER A 243 -18.07 -26.45 6.19
CA SER A 243 -17.16 -27.54 6.57
C SER A 243 -15.82 -27.01 7.11
N LEU A 244 -15.03 -27.86 7.78
CA LEU A 244 -13.71 -27.54 8.32
C LEU A 244 -13.69 -26.38 9.33
N MET A 245 -14.84 -26.03 9.93
CA MET A 245 -14.94 -24.86 10.81
C MET A 245 -14.02 -24.96 12.02
N THR A 246 -13.85 -26.15 12.60
CA THR A 246 -12.91 -26.39 13.71
C THR A 246 -11.48 -26.00 13.33
N LEU A 247 -11.07 -26.28 12.09
CA LEU A 247 -9.76 -25.88 11.59
C LEU A 247 -9.66 -24.36 11.44
N PHE A 248 -10.68 -23.68 10.89
CA PHE A 248 -10.67 -22.23 10.78
C PHE A 248 -10.68 -21.52 12.14
N TYR A 249 -11.39 -22.07 13.15
CA TYR A 249 -11.31 -21.58 14.52
C TYR A 249 -9.89 -21.72 15.09
N LEU A 250 -9.25 -22.88 14.88
CA LEU A 250 -7.86 -23.10 15.27
C LEU A 250 -6.91 -22.11 14.59
N LEU A 251 -7.03 -21.94 13.27
CA LEU A 251 -6.21 -21.00 12.49
C LEU A 251 -6.40 -19.55 12.95
N THR A 252 -7.66 -19.15 13.21
CA THR A 252 -7.99 -17.84 13.76
C THR A 252 -7.29 -17.58 15.08
N ALA A 253 -7.26 -18.57 15.98
CA ALA A 253 -6.56 -18.43 17.26
C ALA A 253 -5.03 -18.43 17.09
N VAL A 254 -4.48 -19.38 16.33
CA VAL A 254 -3.05 -19.70 16.34
C VAL A 254 -2.20 -18.73 15.50
N ILE A 255 -2.68 -18.31 14.32
CA ILE A 255 -1.88 -17.49 13.39
C ILE A 255 -1.38 -16.17 14.02
N PRO A 256 -2.20 -15.38 14.74
CA PRO A 256 -1.73 -14.16 15.38
C PRO A 256 -0.59 -14.38 16.38
N PHE A 257 -0.71 -15.40 17.24
CA PHE A 257 0.33 -15.73 18.21
C PHE A 257 1.62 -16.17 17.52
N LEU A 258 1.53 -16.96 16.45
CA LEU A 258 2.68 -17.33 15.64
C LEU A 258 3.35 -16.08 15.03
N TYR A 259 2.57 -15.13 14.50
CA TYR A 259 3.12 -13.89 13.93
C TYR A 259 3.84 -13.04 14.98
N ILE A 260 3.24 -12.88 16.16
CA ILE A 260 3.85 -12.13 17.27
C ILE A 260 5.13 -12.82 17.74
N LEU A 261 5.08 -14.13 17.99
CA LEU A 261 6.23 -14.92 18.45
C LEU A 261 7.38 -14.87 17.43
N LEU A 262 7.09 -15.13 16.15
CA LEU A 262 8.09 -15.05 15.09
C LEU A 262 8.59 -13.62 14.88
N GLY A 263 7.73 -12.61 15.08
CA GLY A 263 8.11 -11.20 15.04
C GLY A 263 9.13 -10.85 16.12
N ILE A 264 8.93 -11.34 17.34
CA ILE A 264 9.86 -11.17 18.47
C ILE A 264 11.16 -11.96 18.23
N LEU A 265 11.05 -13.27 17.97
CA LEU A 265 12.20 -14.17 17.81
C LEU A 265 13.08 -13.79 16.62
N ARG A 266 12.47 -13.44 15.48
CA ARG A 266 13.20 -13.05 14.26
C ARG A 266 13.44 -11.56 14.15
N LYS A 267 13.12 -10.78 15.19
CA LYS A 267 13.36 -9.34 15.21
C LYS A 267 12.76 -8.63 13.99
N ASN A 268 11.53 -9.00 13.63
CA ASN A 268 10.84 -8.50 12.44
C ASN A 268 9.61 -7.68 12.85
N ALA A 269 9.72 -6.35 12.71
CA ALA A 269 8.66 -5.41 13.05
C ALA A 269 7.38 -5.62 12.23
N ILE A 270 7.49 -6.04 10.96
CA ILE A 270 6.33 -6.27 10.10
C ILE A 270 5.51 -7.46 10.63
N LEU A 271 6.17 -8.58 10.94
CA LEU A 271 5.50 -9.75 11.54
C LEU A 271 4.84 -9.40 12.89
N PHE A 272 5.54 -8.66 13.74
CA PHE A 272 5.01 -8.25 15.04
C PHE A 272 3.78 -7.36 14.91
N ARG A 273 3.85 -6.30 14.10
CA ARG A 273 2.73 -5.36 13.91
C ARG A 273 1.52 -6.02 13.25
N VAL A 274 1.72 -6.81 12.20
CA VAL A 274 0.63 -7.54 11.55
C VAL A 274 0.05 -8.60 12.50
N GLY A 275 0.89 -9.24 13.33
CA GLY A 275 0.43 -10.17 14.37
C GLY A 275 -0.48 -9.53 15.41
N LEU A 276 -0.16 -8.31 15.87
CA LEU A 276 -1.03 -7.56 16.78
C LEU A 276 -2.38 -7.18 16.13
N LEU A 277 -2.36 -6.73 14.87
CA LEU A 277 -3.59 -6.44 14.12
C LEU A 277 -4.43 -7.70 13.90
N ALA A 278 -3.79 -8.82 13.55
CA ALA A 278 -4.44 -10.12 13.40
C ALA A 278 -5.05 -10.59 14.73
N LEU A 279 -4.38 -10.36 15.86
CA LEU A 279 -4.89 -10.70 17.19
C LEU A 279 -6.14 -9.89 17.51
N ALA A 280 -6.12 -8.58 17.27
CA ALA A 280 -7.31 -7.74 17.44
C ALA A 280 -8.49 -8.24 16.59
N PHE A 281 -8.25 -8.59 15.32
CA PHE A 281 -9.28 -9.15 14.45
C PHE A 281 -9.74 -10.55 14.88
N SER A 282 -8.86 -11.35 15.49
CA SER A 282 -9.21 -12.68 16.02
C SER A 282 -10.16 -12.54 17.19
N ILE A 283 -9.89 -11.60 18.10
CA ILE A 283 -10.77 -11.32 19.23
C ILE A 283 -12.13 -10.82 18.73
N PHE A 284 -12.16 -9.92 17.74
CA PHE A 284 -13.39 -9.53 17.07
C PHE A 284 -14.15 -10.75 16.51
N THR A 285 -13.44 -11.66 15.84
CA THR A 285 -14.04 -12.87 15.23
C THR A 285 -14.62 -13.80 16.29
N PHE A 286 -13.88 -14.10 17.36
CA PHE A 286 -14.38 -14.94 18.45
C PHE A 286 -15.57 -14.29 19.15
N LYS A 287 -15.51 -12.98 19.38
CA LYS A 287 -16.64 -12.24 19.93
C LYS A 287 -17.87 -12.36 19.05
N TYR A 288 -17.74 -12.20 17.74
CA TYR A 288 -18.86 -12.30 16.80
C TYR A 288 -19.58 -13.65 16.85
N TYR A 289 -18.86 -14.76 17.08
CA TYR A 289 -19.43 -16.11 17.05
C TYR A 289 -19.75 -16.73 18.41
N PHE A 290 -19.12 -16.26 19.50
CA PHE A 290 -19.25 -16.86 20.83
C PHE A 290 -19.72 -15.88 21.91
N SER A 291 -20.18 -14.68 21.54
CA SER A 291 -20.64 -13.70 22.53
C SER A 291 -21.75 -14.25 23.43
N VAL A 292 -21.36 -14.52 24.68
CA VAL A 292 -22.18 -14.55 25.89
C VAL A 292 -22.54 -13.10 26.25
N ASP A 293 -23.71 -12.86 26.83
CA ASP A 293 -24.41 -11.57 27.03
C ASP A 293 -23.61 -10.38 27.64
N TYR A 294 -22.37 -10.56 28.11
CA TYR A 294 -21.55 -9.53 28.78
C TYR A 294 -20.58 -8.80 27.83
N THR A 295 -21.14 -8.20 26.79
CA THR A 295 -20.42 -7.63 25.63
C THR A 295 -19.42 -6.51 25.99
N GLU A 296 -19.69 -5.76 27.05
CA GLU A 296 -18.91 -4.58 27.46
C GLU A 296 -17.63 -4.97 28.21
N PHE A 297 -17.73 -5.91 29.16
CA PHE A 297 -16.58 -6.39 29.94
C PHE A 297 -15.52 -7.07 29.08
N LEU A 298 -15.92 -7.76 28.01
CA LEU A 298 -15.01 -8.47 27.11
C LEU A 298 -14.22 -7.52 26.21
N LEU A 299 -14.86 -6.46 25.72
CA LEU A 299 -14.21 -5.37 24.97
C LEU A 299 -13.25 -4.58 25.86
N THR A 300 -13.70 -4.19 27.05
CA THR A 300 -12.86 -3.47 28.02
C THR A 300 -11.69 -4.32 28.48
N GLY A 301 -11.93 -5.60 28.79
CA GLY A 301 -10.88 -6.58 29.15
C GLY A 301 -9.86 -6.78 28.02
N THR A 302 -10.32 -6.86 26.77
CA THR A 302 -9.43 -6.91 25.60
C THR A 302 -8.59 -5.65 25.47
N GLY A 303 -9.21 -4.48 25.61
CA GLY A 303 -8.50 -3.20 25.62
C GLY A 303 -7.43 -3.17 26.71
N ILE A 304 -7.75 -3.64 27.92
CA ILE A 304 -6.81 -3.74 29.04
C ILE A 304 -5.66 -4.70 28.70
N ILE A 305 -5.94 -5.88 28.13
CA ILE A 305 -4.90 -6.83 27.73
C ILE A 305 -3.99 -6.21 26.65
N LEU A 306 -4.55 -5.53 25.65
CA LEU A 306 -3.78 -4.84 24.61
C LEU A 306 -2.93 -3.72 25.22
N ILE A 307 -3.47 -2.94 26.15
CA ILE A 307 -2.73 -1.88 26.87
C ILE A 307 -1.62 -2.50 27.73
N LEU A 308 -1.86 -3.62 28.41
CA LEU A 308 -0.85 -4.32 29.21
C LEU A 308 0.25 -4.89 28.32
N LEU A 309 -0.09 -5.54 27.21
CA LEU A 309 0.88 -6.04 26.24
C LEU A 309 1.69 -4.90 25.62
N ALA A 310 1.04 -3.78 25.29
CA ALA A 310 1.72 -2.57 24.82
C ALA A 310 2.68 -2.05 25.90
N LYS A 311 2.23 -1.87 27.14
CA LYS A 311 3.03 -1.37 28.27
C LYS A 311 4.19 -2.30 28.61
N LEU A 312 3.99 -3.62 28.57
CA LEU A 312 5.04 -4.63 28.75
C LEU A 312 6.04 -4.58 27.60
N GLY A 313 5.57 -4.47 26.36
CA GLY A 313 6.43 -4.28 25.19
C GLY A 313 7.27 -2.99 25.31
N THR A 314 6.65 -1.88 25.70
CA THR A 314 7.34 -0.60 25.93
C THR A 314 8.34 -0.70 27.08
N HIS A 315 7.99 -1.35 28.19
CA HIS A 315 8.89 -1.51 29.33
C HIS A 315 10.08 -2.42 28.99
N TYR A 316 9.82 -3.53 28.29
CA TYR A 316 10.84 -4.48 27.86
C TYR A 316 11.82 -3.87 26.84
N LEU A 317 11.34 -2.96 25.99
CA LEU A 317 12.12 -2.26 24.96
C LEU A 317 12.64 -0.87 25.42
N LYS A 318 12.47 -0.52 26.70
CA LYS A 318 12.85 0.78 27.28
C LYS A 318 14.36 0.91 27.48
N THR A 319 15.03 -0.18 27.83
CA THR A 319 16.48 -0.29 27.76
C THR A 319 16.85 -0.84 26.38
N PRO A 320 17.77 -0.20 25.62
CA PRO A 320 18.21 -0.72 24.33
C PRO A 320 18.82 -2.11 24.54
N LYS A 321 18.06 -3.14 24.22
CA LYS A 321 18.50 -4.52 24.25
C LYS A 321 18.58 -5.00 22.81
N TYR A 322 19.79 -5.26 22.36
CA TYR A 322 20.08 -5.93 21.08
C TYR A 322 19.55 -5.22 19.82
N GLY A 323 19.61 -3.88 19.77
CA GLY A 323 19.37 -3.08 18.56
C GLY A 323 17.93 -2.60 18.34
N PHE A 324 17.01 -2.82 19.28
CA PHE A 324 15.67 -2.23 19.26
C PHE A 324 15.54 -1.12 20.32
N THR A 325 14.98 0.01 19.90
CA THR A 325 14.53 1.11 20.76
C THR A 325 13.09 1.46 20.39
N ILE A 326 12.31 1.87 21.39
CA ILE A 326 10.96 2.46 21.21
C ILE A 326 10.99 3.54 20.12
N GLU A 327 12.08 4.30 20.08
CA GLU A 327 12.32 5.37 19.12
C GLU A 327 12.29 4.88 17.66
N ASN A 328 12.95 3.76 17.33
CA ASN A 328 12.90 3.17 15.98
C ASN A 328 11.57 2.46 15.64
N LEU A 329 10.78 2.09 16.66
CA LEU A 329 9.50 1.39 16.49
C LEU A 329 8.31 2.34 16.31
N PHE A 330 8.39 3.55 16.89
CA PHE A 330 7.29 4.53 16.88
C PHE A 330 7.62 5.80 16.07
N LYS A 331 8.88 6.26 15.99
CA LYS A 331 9.29 7.31 15.02
C LYS A 331 9.46 6.69 13.63
N GLY A 332 8.37 6.21 13.04
CA GLY A 332 8.25 6.08 11.60
C GLY A 332 7.76 7.40 10.99
N ASP A 333 7.89 7.54 9.66
CA ASP A 333 7.51 8.69 8.81
C ASP A 333 6.23 9.48 9.17
N PHE A 334 5.32 8.94 9.99
CA PHE A 334 4.05 9.54 10.36
C PHE A 334 4.14 10.79 11.27
N ASP A 335 5.04 10.82 12.26
CA ASP A 335 5.18 11.99 13.15
C ASP A 335 5.83 13.19 12.44
N ASN A 336 6.73 12.93 11.48
CA ASN A 336 7.28 13.99 10.63
C ASN A 336 6.26 14.46 9.57
N ALA A 337 5.31 13.62 9.15
CA ALA A 337 4.38 13.95 8.08
C ALA A 337 3.35 15.05 8.43
N PHE A 338 3.13 15.31 9.72
CA PHE A 338 2.15 16.30 10.22
C PHE A 338 2.77 17.51 10.92
N ASN A 339 4.11 17.63 10.95
CA ASN A 339 4.75 18.81 11.53
C ASN A 339 4.44 20.05 10.69
N LEU A 340 3.80 21.04 11.34
CA LEU A 340 3.46 22.34 10.75
C LEU A 340 4.68 23.14 10.28
N ASP A 341 5.86 22.84 10.84
CA ASP A 341 7.13 23.44 10.42
C ASP A 341 7.52 23.05 8.98
N ASP A 342 7.14 21.85 8.52
CA ASP A 342 7.32 21.43 7.13
C ASP A 342 6.34 22.15 6.18
N MET A 343 5.19 22.62 6.66
CA MET A 343 4.28 23.47 5.87
C MET A 343 4.86 24.87 5.64
N LEU A 344 5.59 25.42 6.61
CA LEU A 344 6.30 26.70 6.45
C LEU A 344 7.49 26.55 5.49
N ILE A 345 8.17 25.40 5.52
CA ILE A 345 9.25 25.07 4.59
C ILE A 345 8.72 24.90 3.16
N GLY A 346 7.57 24.24 2.97
CA GLY A 346 6.89 24.15 1.66
C GLY A 346 6.56 25.52 1.05
N LYS A 347 6.30 26.54 1.89
CA LYS A 347 6.05 27.92 1.46
C LYS A 347 7.30 28.62 0.91
N SER A 348 8.49 28.28 1.43
CA SER A 348 9.78 28.80 0.94
C SER A 348 10.27 28.13 -0.36
N LEU A 349 9.75 26.96 -0.70
CA LEU A 349 10.08 26.20 -1.91
C LEU A 349 9.27 26.64 -3.15
N GLY A 350 8.18 27.40 -2.95
CA GLY A 350 7.40 28.01 -4.04
C GLY A 350 7.93 29.37 -4.53
N THR A 351 8.99 29.91 -3.89
CA THR A 351 9.52 31.25 -4.15
C THR A 351 10.94 31.25 -4.74
N THR A 352 11.33 30.25 -5.53
CA THR A 352 12.48 30.45 -6.44
C THR A 352 11.98 31.23 -7.67
N PRO A 353 12.40 32.49 -7.89
CA PRO A 353 12.05 33.21 -9.10
C PRO A 353 12.63 32.45 -10.29
N PHE A 354 11.81 32.27 -11.32
CA PHE A 354 12.27 31.76 -12.62
C PHE A 354 13.45 32.62 -13.10
N PRO A 355 14.62 32.04 -13.42
CA PRO A 355 15.60 32.77 -14.21
C PRO A 355 14.95 33.06 -15.56
N LYS A 356 14.99 34.35 -15.95
CA LYS A 356 14.49 34.87 -17.22
C LYS A 356 15.09 34.16 -18.42
#